data_AF-A0A7C2C4B8-F1
#
_entry.id   AF-A0A7C2C4B8-F1
#
_cell.length_a   1.000
_cell.length_b   1.000
_cell.length_c   1.000
_cell.angle_alpha   90.00
_cell.angle_beta   90.00
_cell.angle_gamma   90.00
#
_symmetry.space_group_name_H-M   'P 1'
#
loop_
_entity.id
_entity.type
_entity.pdbx_description
1 polymer ?
#
loop_
_entity_poly.entity_id
_entity_poly.type
_entity_poly.pdbx_seq_one_letter_code
_entity_poly.pdbx_strand_id
1 'polypeptide(L)' 'MGQAVAGVRFERSGRVYFVDAGGFELQVDDLVLVDVEGTVRTGRVVVAPAQVLVCELVGLQGRILGKAG' A
#
# COMPACT_ATOMS: atom_id res chain seq x y z
N MET A 1 8.14 -5.82 17.51
CA MET A 1 7.21 -4.72 17.18
C MET A 1 6.66 -5.01 15.80
N GLY A 2 5.34 -5.06 15.64
CA GLY A 2 4.72 -5.49 14.38
C GLY A 2 5.11 -4.54 13.24
N GLN A 3 5.51 -5.11 12.10
CA GLN A 3 5.86 -4.33 10.93
C GLN A 3 4.57 -3.79 10.32
N ALA A 4 4.33 -2.48 10.42
CA ALA A 4 3.16 -1.84 9.84
C ALA A 4 3.41 -1.60 8.35
N VAL A 5 2.40 -1.85 7.51
CA VAL A 5 2.53 -1.71 6.04
C VAL A 5 1.57 -0.65 5.56
N ALA A 6 2.01 0.26 4.69
CA ALA A 6 1.14 1.22 4.01
C ALA A 6 1.19 1.01 2.50
N GLY A 7 0.08 1.27 1.81
CA GLY A 7 0.04 1.33 0.35
C GLY A 7 0.23 2.76 -0.13
N VAL A 8 1.26 3.02 -0.94
CA VAL A 8 1.61 4.33 -1.50
C VAL A 8 1.54 4.32 -3.02
N ARG A 9 1.04 5.40 -3.62
CA ARG A 9 1.02 5.60 -5.06
C ARG A 9 1.76 6.87 -5.44
N PHE A 10 2.72 6.76 -6.36
CA PHE A 10 3.55 7.88 -6.82
C PHE A 10 2.91 8.69 -7.96
N GLU A 11 2.03 8.08 -8.76
CA GLU A 11 1.41 8.69 -9.94
C GLU A 11 -0.10 8.49 -9.92
N ARG A 12 -0.87 9.44 -10.49
CA ARG A 12 -2.35 9.46 -10.42
C ARG A 12 -3.01 8.13 -10.84
N SER A 13 -2.47 7.43 -11.84
CA SER A 13 -2.97 6.14 -12.35
C SER A 13 -1.92 5.01 -12.30
N GLY A 14 -1.13 4.92 -11.23
CA GLY A 14 -0.04 3.95 -11.08
C GLY A 14 -0.32 2.73 -10.19
N ARG A 15 0.66 1.83 -10.16
CA ARG A 15 0.74 0.72 -9.19
C ARG A 15 0.74 1.25 -7.75
N VAL A 16 0.11 0.52 -6.84
CA VAL A 16 0.25 0.75 -5.39
C VAL A 16 1.46 -0.04 -4.90
N TYR A 17 2.38 0.65 -4.24
CA TYR A 17 3.58 0.08 -3.62
C TYR A 17 3.28 -0.11 -2.15
N PHE A 18 3.39 -1.34 -1.66
CA PHE A 18 3.30 -1.61 -0.24
C PHE A 18 4.68 -1.46 0.38
N VAL A 19 4.77 -0.60 1.39
CA VAL A 19 6.03 -0.16 2.00
C VAL A 19 5.93 -0.26 3.51
N ASP A 20 7.09 -0.37 4.17
CA ASP A 20 7.17 -0.34 5.62
C ASP A 20 6.77 1.06 6.12
N ALA A 21 5.70 1.13 6.91
CA ALA A 21 5.21 2.35 7.55
C ALA A 21 5.91 2.62 8.87
N GLY A 22 6.76 1.70 9.36
CA GLY A 22 7.47 1.81 10.61
C GLY A 22 6.53 2.08 11.78
N GLY A 23 6.80 3.16 12.52
CA GLY A 23 5.97 3.65 13.63
C GLY A 23 5.12 4.88 13.28
N PHE A 24 4.96 5.22 12.01
CA PHE A 24 4.21 6.41 11.60
C PHE A 24 2.71 6.14 11.57
N GLU A 25 1.93 7.02 12.20
CA GLU A 25 0.48 7.03 12.03
C GLU A 25 0.15 7.72 10.70
N LEU A 26 -0.26 6.93 9.71
CA LEU A 26 -0.57 7.41 8.35
C LEU A 26 -2.06 7.24 8.05
N GLN A 27 -2.64 8.23 7.37
CA GLN A 27 -4.00 8.21 6.85
C GLN A 27 -4.00 8.19 5.32
N VAL A 28 -5.14 7.79 4.74
CA VAL A 28 -5.35 7.92 3.30
C VAL A 28 -5.21 9.40 2.93
N ASP A 29 -4.64 9.65 1.75
CA ASP A 29 -4.35 10.95 1.17
C ASP A 29 -3.16 11.73 1.75
N ASP A 30 -2.49 11.21 2.80
CA ASP A 30 -1.23 11.77 3.28
C ASP A 30 -0.13 11.71 2.20
N LEU A 31 0.68 12.76 2.14
CA LEU A 31 1.84 12.83 1.26
C LEU A 31 3.08 12.34 2.02
N VAL A 32 3.76 11.33 1.49
CA VAL A 32 4.90 10.68 2.14
C VAL A 32 6.11 10.62 1.22
N LEU A 33 7.29 10.67 1.81
CA LEU A 33 8.55 10.38 1.13
C LEU A 33 8.90 8.91 1.35
N VAL A 34 9.16 8.20 0.28
CA VAL A 34 9.45 6.76 0.31
C VAL A 34 10.76 6.51 -0.41
N ASP A 35 11.69 5.81 0.24
CA ASP A 35 12.85 5.24 -0.42
C ASP A 35 12.43 3.94 -1.14
N VAL A 36 12.55 3.93 -2.46
CA VAL A 36 12.35 2.75 -3.30
C VAL A 36 13.60 2.56 -4.13
N GLU A 37 14.27 1.42 -3.94
CA GLU A 37 15.50 1.04 -4.68
C GLU A 37 16.62 2.10 -4.58
N GLY A 38 16.74 2.78 -3.44
CA GLY A 38 17.76 3.80 -3.18
C GLY A 38 17.43 5.18 -3.74
N THR A 39 16.20 5.38 -4.25
CA THR A 39 15.70 6.68 -4.71
C THR A 39 14.52 7.12 -3.86
N VAL A 40 14.63 8.33 -3.29
CA VAL A 40 13.52 8.93 -2.53
C VAL A 40 12.48 9.51 -3.49
N ARG A 41 11.24 9.09 -3.35
CA ARG A 41 10.10 9.54 -4.15
C ARG A 41 8.97 10.02 -3.27
N THR A 42 8.31 11.10 -3.69
CA THR A 42 7.08 11.57 -3.05
C THR A 42 5.89 10.79 -3.60
N GLY A 43 5.10 10.19 -2.70
CA GLY A 43 3.88 9.48 -3.04
C GLY A 43 2.74 9.83 -2.11
N ARG A 44 1.55 9.35 -2.46
CA ARG A 44 0.35 9.53 -1.65
C ARG A 44 -0.09 8.20 -1.04
N VAL A 45 -0.42 8.21 0.24
CA VAL A 45 -0.98 7.05 0.92
C VAL A 45 -2.37 6.78 0.34
N VAL A 46 -2.59 5.57 -0.14
CA VAL A 46 -3.87 5.11 -0.69
C VAL A 46 -4.44 3.93 0.10
N VAL A 47 -3.62 3.32 0.97
CA VAL A 47 -4.07 2.34 1.98
C VAL A 47 -3.31 2.65 3.27
N ALA A 48 -4.03 3.10 4.30
CA ALA A 48 -3.44 3.36 5.62
C ALA A 48 -3.08 2.05 6.34
N PRO A 49 -2.07 2.03 7.23
CA PRO A 49 -1.67 0.82 7.96
C PRO A 49 -2.80 0.14 8.71
N ALA A 50 -3.68 0.91 9.33
CA ALA A 50 -4.86 0.39 10.04
C ALA A 50 -5.89 -0.29 9.12
N GLN A 51 -5.85 -0.02 7.81
CA GLN A 51 -6.73 -0.62 6.80
C GLN A 51 -6.12 -1.87 6.15
N VAL A 52 -4.85 -2.15 6.40
CA VAL A 52 -4.19 -3.35 5.88
C VAL A 52 -4.56 -4.54 6.76
N LEU A 53 -5.52 -5.34 6.28
CA LEU A 53 -5.72 -6.70 6.79
C LEU A 53 -4.55 -7.55 6.30
N VAL A 54 -3.68 -7.98 7.22
CA VAL A 54 -2.45 -8.78 6.97
C VAL A 54 -2.79 -10.23 6.57
N CYS A 55 -3.74 -10.42 5.66
CA CYS A 55 -3.85 -11.68 4.91
C CYS A 55 -3.01 -11.51 3.65
N GLU A 56 -1.74 -11.88 3.79
CA GLU A 56 -0.66 -11.94 2.80
C GLU A 56 -1.08 -11.74 1.33
N LEU A 57 -1.07 -10.49 0.87
CA LEU A 57 -1.19 -10.17 -0.54
C LEU A 57 0.18 -10.33 -1.22
N VAL A 58 0.56 -11.58 -1.46
CA VAL A 58 1.56 -11.91 -2.48
C VAL A 58 0.92 -12.87 -3.49
N GLY A 59 0.50 -12.33 -4.63
CA GLY A 59 0.14 -13.12 -5.82
C GLY A 59 -1.31 -13.62 -5.92
N LEU A 60 -2.30 -12.71 -6.04
CA LEU A 60 -3.61 -13.10 -6.57
C LEU A 60 -3.64 -12.93 -8.10
N GLN A 61 -3.79 -14.06 -8.81
CA GLN A 61 -3.52 -14.24 -10.25
C GLN A 61 -4.79 -14.45 -11.11
N GLY A 62 -5.96 -13.95 -10.67
CA GLY A 62 -7.22 -14.27 -11.37
C GLY A 62 -8.40 -13.34 -11.07
N ARG A 63 -9.50 -13.55 -11.80
CA ARG A 63 -10.74 -12.75 -11.78
C ARG A 63 -11.96 -13.64 -11.51
N ILE A 64 -12.92 -13.11 -10.75
CA ILE A 64 -14.27 -13.68 -10.55
C ILE A 64 -15.12 -13.45 -11.81
N LEU A 65 -15.79 -14.51 -12.30
CA LEU A 65 -16.58 -14.49 -13.56
C LEU A 65 -18.10 -14.41 -13.35
N GLY A 66 -18.57 -14.45 -12.10
CA GLY A 66 -19.99 -14.30 -11.78
C GLY A 66 -20.28 -14.59 -10.31
N LYS A 67 -21.48 -14.23 -9.84
CA LYS A 67 -21.99 -14.60 -8.52
C LYS A 67 -22.79 -15.89 -8.67
N ALA A 68 -22.32 -16.97 -8.05
CA ALA A 68 -23.16 -18.15 -7.85
C ALA A 68 -24.19 -17.82 -6.77
N GLY A 69 -25.46 -18.15 -7.03
CA GLY A 69 -26.59 -17.91 -6.13
C GLY A 69 -26.42 -18.57 -4.77
#